data_AF-A0A0G2AT03-F1
#
_entry.id   AF-A0A0G2AT03-F1
#
_cell.length_a   1.000
_cell.length_b   1.000
_cell.length_c   1.000
_cell.angle_alpha   90.00
_cell.angle_beta   90.00
_cell.angle_gamma   90.00
#
_symmetry.space_group_name_H-M   'P 1'
#
loop_
_entity.id
_entity.type
_entity.pdbx_description
1 polymer ?
#
loop_
_entity_poly.entity_id
_entity_poly.type
_entity_poly.pdbx_seq_one_letter_code
_entity_poly.pdbx_strand_id
1 'polypeptide(L)'
;MEIKPQHTLLIVPPNDEEAYLIAELAERKGYQVYRSTQPHGARLEREPALLEQVERSGASQIIIVEMPGPPMEERIRAMGKHLVIIDHHNYTDLDRAHHSKTGDPLPSSLEQFLSYADITDEWLLHWKYDPKMVRAIGLWDAGYIWALIDAGFSKQEIEIFLAYKDELARSVGSSEIQPRNQLAARRAFEEREAFGSYTVMVGHDPVAHIRSSVSRLMAMEYWKPMPAIISERAGERLYVQETDQALNLFHRFGGFTFGTDRNWGYDNTIEATRVTLSDTKAFLEPYV
;
A
#
# COMPACT_ATOMS: atom_id res chain seq x y z
N MET A 1 7.16 -2.32 -35.49
CA MET A 1 6.21 -3.36 -35.05
C MET A 1 4.84 -2.71 -35.01
N GLU A 2 3.91 -3.14 -35.84
CA GLU A 2 2.56 -2.55 -35.92
C GLU A 2 1.76 -3.00 -34.69
N ILE A 3 1.44 -2.08 -33.78
CA ILE A 3 0.70 -2.38 -32.56
C ILE A 3 -0.77 -2.53 -32.95
N LYS A 4 -1.27 -3.77 -32.94
CA LYS A 4 -2.69 -4.10 -33.16
C LYS A 4 -3.59 -3.41 -32.12
N PRO A 5 -4.88 -3.14 -32.43
CA PRO A 5 -5.81 -2.54 -31.49
C PRO A 5 -5.82 -3.29 -30.15
N GLN A 6 -5.71 -2.52 -29.07
CA GLN A 6 -5.36 -2.98 -27.73
C GLN A 6 -6.49 -3.84 -27.14
N HIS A 7 -6.29 -5.17 -27.12
CA HIS A 7 -7.25 -6.15 -26.62
C HIS A 7 -7.48 -6.11 -25.10
N THR A 8 -6.75 -5.25 -24.38
CA THR A 8 -6.69 -5.24 -22.91
C THR A 8 -6.91 -3.83 -22.37
N LEU A 9 -7.82 -3.71 -21.40
CA LEU A 9 -8.00 -2.54 -20.54
C LEU A 9 -7.49 -2.88 -19.13
N LEU A 10 -6.57 -2.07 -18.61
CA LEU A 10 -6.19 -2.05 -17.20
C LEU A 10 -7.03 -1.01 -16.47
N ILE A 11 -7.62 -1.39 -15.35
CA ILE A 11 -8.29 -0.51 -14.38
C ILE A 11 -7.49 -0.55 -13.09
N VAL A 12 -7.04 0.62 -12.62
CA VAL A 12 -6.07 0.73 -11.52
C VAL A 12 -6.36 1.96 -10.65
N PRO A 13 -6.22 1.88 -9.31
CA PRO A 13 -6.38 3.02 -8.42
C PRO A 13 -5.21 4.02 -8.57
N PRO A 14 -5.44 5.32 -8.30
CA PRO A 14 -4.37 6.33 -8.28
C PRO A 14 -3.86 6.55 -6.84
N ASN A 15 -3.60 5.48 -6.10
CA ASN A 15 -3.42 5.50 -4.65
C ASN A 15 -1.95 5.59 -4.19
N ASP A 16 -1.03 4.88 -4.82
CA ASP A 16 0.36 4.76 -4.37
C ASP A 16 1.37 4.58 -5.52
N GLU A 17 2.64 4.40 -5.14
CA GLU A 17 3.75 4.25 -6.07
C GLU A 17 3.69 2.92 -6.86
N GLU A 18 3.14 1.84 -6.28
CA GLU A 18 3.02 0.54 -6.96
C GLU A 18 1.99 0.64 -8.08
N ALA A 19 0.79 1.12 -7.76
CA ALA A 19 -0.29 1.29 -8.73
C ALA A 19 0.09 2.25 -9.86
N TYR A 20 0.82 3.32 -9.55
CA TYR A 20 1.37 4.22 -10.57
C TYR A 20 2.33 3.51 -11.52
N LEU A 21 3.25 2.71 -10.99
CA LEU A 21 4.23 1.98 -11.78
C LEU A 21 3.56 0.90 -12.64
N ILE A 22 2.58 0.16 -12.12
CA ILE A 22 1.76 -0.79 -12.89
C ILE A 22 1.09 -0.07 -14.08
N ALA A 23 0.48 1.08 -13.83
CA ALA A 23 -0.17 1.87 -14.86
C ALA A 23 0.81 2.34 -15.95
N GLU A 24 1.98 2.84 -15.57
CA GLU A 24 3.00 3.27 -16.54
C GLU A 24 3.52 2.08 -17.38
N LEU A 25 3.82 0.95 -16.74
CA LEU A 25 4.28 -0.26 -17.44
C LEU A 25 3.21 -0.82 -18.38
N ALA A 26 1.93 -0.74 -18.01
CA ALA A 26 0.81 -1.11 -18.88
C ALA A 26 0.71 -0.21 -20.12
N GLU A 27 0.85 1.10 -19.96
CA GLU A 27 0.91 2.05 -21.07
C GLU A 27 2.10 1.71 -22.01
N ARG A 28 3.28 1.39 -21.46
CA ARG A 28 4.46 0.98 -22.24
C ARG A 28 4.26 -0.34 -22.99
N LYS A 29 3.54 -1.30 -22.40
CA LYS A 29 3.14 -2.55 -23.05
C LYS A 29 2.09 -2.33 -24.14
N GLY A 30 1.47 -1.15 -24.18
CA GLY A 30 0.40 -0.81 -25.12
C GLY A 30 -0.96 -1.33 -24.66
N TYR A 31 -1.25 -1.30 -23.37
CA TYR A 31 -2.61 -1.51 -22.86
C TYR A 31 -3.37 -0.18 -22.82
N GLN A 32 -4.70 -0.25 -22.87
CA GLN A 32 -5.54 0.87 -22.48
C GLN A 32 -5.49 0.96 -20.96
N VAL A 33 -5.34 2.16 -20.40
CA VAL A 33 -5.30 2.35 -18.94
C VAL A 33 -6.40 3.31 -18.52
N TYR A 34 -7.25 2.84 -17.62
CA TYR A 34 -8.24 3.64 -16.92
C TYR A 34 -7.82 3.77 -15.46
N ARG A 35 -7.39 4.98 -15.09
CA ARG A 35 -7.07 5.32 -13.70
C ARG A 35 -8.38 5.68 -13.01
N SER A 36 -8.73 4.93 -11.97
CA SER A 36 -9.90 5.19 -11.13
C SER A 36 -9.85 6.60 -10.54
N THR A 37 -11.01 7.16 -10.22
CA THR A 37 -11.12 8.47 -9.56
C THR A 37 -11.32 8.36 -8.05
N GLN A 38 -11.35 7.14 -7.53
CA GLN A 38 -11.61 6.86 -6.13
C GLN A 38 -10.38 7.05 -5.24
N PRO A 39 -10.58 7.32 -3.93
CA PRO A 39 -9.50 7.29 -2.95
C PRO A 39 -9.02 5.85 -2.68
N HIS A 40 -7.87 5.73 -2.01
CA HIS A 40 -7.31 4.45 -1.54
C HIS A 40 -8.34 3.61 -0.75
N GLY A 41 -8.32 2.29 -0.95
CA GLY A 41 -9.22 1.34 -0.27
C GLY A 41 -10.67 1.33 -0.77
N ALA A 42 -10.96 1.96 -1.91
CA ALA A 42 -12.29 2.01 -2.47
C ALA A 42 -12.62 0.75 -3.32
N ARG A 43 -13.91 0.38 -3.33
CA ARG A 43 -14.43 -0.80 -4.04
C ARG A 43 -14.92 -0.44 -5.44
N LEU A 44 -14.89 -1.38 -6.38
CA LEU A 44 -15.33 -1.16 -7.77
C LEU A 44 -16.75 -0.61 -7.88
N GLU A 45 -17.65 -0.99 -6.97
CA GLU A 45 -19.06 -0.54 -7.00
C GLU A 45 -19.20 0.98 -6.85
N ARG A 46 -18.19 1.64 -6.29
CA ARG A 46 -18.19 3.08 -6.09
C ARG A 46 -17.68 3.85 -7.32
N GLU A 47 -17.21 3.18 -8.37
CA GLU A 47 -16.53 3.86 -9.50
C GLU A 47 -17.62 4.31 -10.46
N PRO A 48 -17.79 5.63 -10.65
CA PRO A 48 -18.82 6.13 -11.53
C PRO A 48 -18.62 5.62 -12.96
N ALA A 49 -19.68 5.06 -13.54
CA ALA A 49 -19.70 4.65 -14.94
C ALA A 49 -18.65 3.60 -15.36
N LEU A 50 -18.14 2.76 -14.43
CA LEU A 50 -17.14 1.74 -14.74
C LEU A 50 -17.53 0.84 -15.92
N LEU A 51 -18.76 0.31 -15.93
CA LEU A 51 -19.22 -0.57 -17.01
C LEU A 51 -19.30 0.13 -18.36
N GLU A 52 -19.63 1.42 -18.36
CA GLU A 52 -19.62 2.23 -19.58
C GLU A 52 -18.18 2.41 -20.09
N GLN A 53 -17.19 2.59 -19.21
CA GLN A 53 -15.78 2.62 -19.61
C GLN A 53 -15.32 1.27 -20.18
N VAL A 54 -15.70 0.16 -19.53
CA VAL A 54 -15.42 -1.20 -20.03
C VAL A 54 -16.02 -1.41 -21.42
N GLU A 55 -17.26 -0.98 -21.65
CA GLU A 55 -17.93 -1.07 -22.94
C GLU A 55 -17.23 -0.21 -24.00
N ARG A 56 -17.00 1.08 -23.70
CA ARG A 56 -16.36 2.05 -24.60
C ARG A 56 -14.94 1.66 -25.00
N SER A 57 -14.20 0.99 -24.12
CA SER A 57 -12.83 0.53 -24.42
C SER A 57 -12.76 -0.46 -25.58
N GLY A 58 -13.85 -1.19 -25.84
CA GLY A 58 -13.86 -2.29 -26.81
C GLY A 58 -12.92 -3.46 -26.47
N ALA A 59 -12.23 -3.44 -25.33
CA ALA A 59 -11.27 -4.47 -24.94
C ALA A 59 -12.00 -5.80 -24.69
N SER A 60 -11.39 -6.91 -25.13
CA SER A 60 -11.90 -8.26 -24.85
C SER A 60 -11.47 -8.76 -23.47
N GLN A 61 -10.38 -8.19 -22.95
CA GLN A 61 -9.79 -8.53 -21.67
C GLN A 61 -9.73 -7.30 -20.76
N ILE A 62 -10.10 -7.49 -19.51
CA ILE A 62 -10.11 -6.46 -18.47
C ILE A 62 -9.21 -6.95 -17.34
N ILE A 63 -8.25 -6.12 -16.93
CA ILE A 63 -7.42 -6.34 -15.74
C ILE A 63 -7.86 -5.31 -14.70
N ILE A 64 -8.15 -5.75 -13.49
CA ILE A 64 -8.46 -4.87 -12.35
C ILE A 64 -7.38 -5.06 -11.31
N VAL A 65 -6.80 -3.95 -10.84
CA VAL A 65 -5.76 -3.91 -9.81
C VAL A 65 -6.37 -3.35 -8.53
N GLU A 66 -6.30 -4.09 -7.41
CA GLU A 66 -6.55 -3.61 -6.03
C GLU A 66 -7.85 -2.83 -5.81
N MET A 67 -8.86 -3.17 -6.59
CA MET A 67 -10.20 -2.63 -6.46
C MET A 67 -11.12 -3.84 -6.38
N PRO A 68 -11.38 -4.39 -5.19
CA PRO A 68 -12.27 -5.53 -5.06
C PRO A 68 -13.70 -5.09 -5.35
N GLY A 69 -14.47 -5.97 -5.96
CA GLY A 69 -15.91 -5.77 -6.10
C GLY A 69 -16.59 -6.94 -6.77
N PRO A 70 -16.76 -8.08 -6.08
CA PRO A 70 -17.27 -9.30 -6.70
C PRO A 70 -18.58 -9.11 -7.48
N PRO A 71 -19.58 -8.34 -7.01
CA PRO A 71 -20.76 -8.02 -7.81
C PRO A 71 -20.44 -7.32 -9.14
N MET A 72 -19.49 -6.38 -9.15
CA MET A 72 -19.10 -5.66 -10.36
C MET A 72 -18.24 -6.52 -11.29
N GLU A 73 -17.34 -7.33 -10.72
CA GLU A 73 -16.54 -8.33 -11.44
C GLU A 73 -17.44 -9.30 -12.23
N GLU A 74 -18.50 -9.82 -11.61
CA GLU A 74 -19.48 -10.68 -12.29
C GLU A 74 -20.23 -9.97 -13.42
N ARG A 75 -20.55 -8.69 -13.26
CA ARG A 75 -21.18 -7.90 -14.33
C ARG A 75 -20.25 -7.73 -15.52
N ILE A 76 -18.95 -7.52 -15.28
CA ILE A 76 -17.94 -7.46 -16.35
C ILE A 76 -17.82 -8.81 -17.07
N ARG A 77 -17.80 -9.93 -16.33
CA ARG A 77 -17.81 -11.28 -16.93
C ARG A 77 -19.07 -11.52 -17.77
N ALA A 78 -20.24 -11.09 -17.29
CA ALA A 78 -21.51 -11.22 -18.00
C ALA A 78 -21.56 -10.42 -19.32
N MET A 79 -20.70 -9.40 -19.49
CA MET A 79 -20.50 -8.69 -20.77
C MET A 79 -19.65 -9.49 -21.78
N GLY A 80 -19.28 -10.73 -21.47
CA GLY A 80 -18.44 -11.58 -22.33
C GLY A 80 -16.95 -11.22 -22.30
N LYS A 81 -16.50 -10.48 -21.27
CA LYS A 81 -15.11 -10.07 -21.11
C LYS A 81 -14.30 -11.12 -20.35
N HIS A 82 -13.04 -11.30 -20.72
CA HIS A 82 -12.08 -12.05 -19.91
C HIS A 82 -11.57 -11.15 -18.78
N LEU A 83 -11.98 -11.43 -17.54
CA LEU A 83 -11.63 -10.62 -16.38
C LEU A 83 -10.47 -11.26 -15.60
N VAL A 84 -9.41 -10.49 -15.39
CA VAL A 84 -8.27 -10.81 -14.53
C VAL A 84 -8.21 -9.83 -13.37
N ILE A 85 -7.96 -10.36 -12.18
CA ILE A 85 -7.88 -9.61 -10.94
C ILE A 85 -6.46 -9.76 -10.42
N ILE A 86 -5.84 -8.63 -10.15
CA ILE A 86 -4.51 -8.50 -9.57
C ILE A 86 -4.69 -7.80 -8.23
N ASP A 87 -4.46 -8.52 -7.16
CA ASP A 87 -4.64 -8.01 -5.80
C ASP A 87 -3.90 -8.93 -4.83
N HIS A 88 -3.41 -8.38 -3.73
CA HIS A 88 -2.75 -9.12 -2.66
C HIS A 88 -3.19 -8.66 -1.26
N HIS A 89 -4.31 -7.93 -1.18
CA HIS A 89 -4.85 -7.41 0.09
C HIS A 89 -5.84 -8.36 0.75
N ASN A 90 -5.91 -8.27 2.09
CA ASN A 90 -6.98 -8.90 2.86
C ASN A 90 -8.04 -7.86 3.25
N TYR A 91 -9.26 -8.02 2.74
CA TYR A 91 -10.40 -7.18 3.06
C TYR A 91 -11.32 -7.90 4.05
N THR A 92 -12.13 -7.15 4.80
CA THR A 92 -13.01 -7.67 5.87
C THR A 92 -13.84 -8.90 5.47
N ASP A 93 -14.30 -8.97 4.23
CA ASP A 93 -15.18 -10.01 3.67
C ASP A 93 -14.55 -10.74 2.47
N LEU A 94 -13.27 -10.50 2.18
CA LEU A 94 -12.63 -11.00 0.97
C LEU A 94 -11.11 -11.09 1.13
N ASP A 95 -10.59 -12.32 1.13
CA ASP A 95 -9.15 -12.57 1.11
C ASP A 95 -8.65 -12.62 -0.34
N ARG A 96 -7.90 -11.59 -0.75
CA ARG A 96 -7.10 -11.58 -1.98
C ARG A 96 -5.60 -11.70 -1.70
N ALA A 97 -5.19 -11.79 -0.43
CA ALA A 97 -3.80 -11.88 -0.04
C ALA A 97 -3.24 -13.30 -0.15
N HIS A 98 -4.11 -14.33 -0.13
CA HIS A 98 -3.68 -15.71 -0.11
C HIS A 98 -4.28 -16.54 -1.25
N HIS A 99 -3.52 -17.55 -1.67
CA HIS A 99 -3.99 -18.53 -2.63
C HIS A 99 -5.08 -19.41 -2.01
N SER A 100 -6.30 -19.38 -2.55
CA SER A 100 -7.49 -20.02 -1.97
C SER A 100 -7.38 -21.52 -1.69
N LYS A 101 -6.45 -22.24 -2.33
CA LYS A 101 -6.25 -23.68 -2.12
C LYS A 101 -5.15 -24.01 -1.13
N THR A 102 -4.09 -23.20 -1.06
CA THR A 102 -2.90 -23.53 -0.27
C THR A 102 -2.77 -22.67 0.97
N GLY A 103 -3.40 -21.48 0.98
CA GLY A 103 -3.26 -20.48 2.04
C GLY A 103 -1.93 -19.74 1.98
N ASP A 104 -1.09 -19.99 0.96
CA ASP A 104 0.17 -19.27 0.81
C ASP A 104 -0.08 -17.82 0.41
N PRO A 105 0.74 -16.86 0.90
CA PRO A 105 0.64 -15.47 0.49
C PRO A 105 0.93 -15.32 -1.00
N LEU A 106 0.20 -14.42 -1.65
CA LEU A 106 0.41 -14.06 -3.05
C LEU A 106 1.53 -13.02 -3.17
N PRO A 107 2.23 -12.97 -4.32
CA PRO A 107 3.15 -11.88 -4.65
C PRO A 107 2.45 -10.52 -4.66
N SER A 108 3.22 -9.44 -4.66
CA SER A 108 2.65 -8.08 -4.76
C SER A 108 1.85 -7.89 -6.06
N SER A 109 1.02 -6.87 -6.12
CA SER A 109 0.22 -6.58 -7.32
C SER A 109 1.10 -6.27 -8.53
N LEU A 110 2.25 -5.61 -8.32
CA LEU A 110 3.24 -5.37 -9.38
C LEU A 110 3.86 -6.68 -9.87
N GLU A 111 4.24 -7.60 -8.98
CA GLU A 111 4.82 -8.89 -9.38
C GLU A 111 3.81 -9.75 -10.16
N GLN A 112 2.56 -9.79 -9.70
CA GLN A 112 1.45 -10.43 -10.41
C GLN A 112 1.25 -9.81 -11.80
N PHE A 113 1.29 -8.48 -11.90
CA PHE A 113 1.14 -7.76 -13.18
C PHE A 113 2.29 -8.03 -14.15
N LEU A 114 3.54 -7.96 -13.69
CA LEU A 114 4.71 -8.25 -14.52
C LEU A 114 4.64 -9.67 -15.10
N SER A 115 4.28 -10.65 -14.26
CA SER A 115 4.11 -12.03 -14.70
C SER A 115 2.96 -12.18 -15.69
N TYR A 116 1.81 -11.56 -15.43
CA TYR A 116 0.63 -11.66 -16.28
C TYR A 116 0.85 -11.00 -17.66
N ALA A 117 1.48 -9.82 -17.66
CA ALA A 117 1.75 -9.04 -18.86
C ALA A 117 3.00 -9.51 -19.64
N ASP A 118 3.68 -10.56 -19.17
CA ASP A 118 4.93 -11.06 -19.73
C ASP A 118 5.95 -9.92 -19.92
N ILE A 119 6.17 -9.15 -18.84
CA ILE A 119 7.14 -8.06 -18.79
C ILE A 119 8.40 -8.62 -18.11
N THR A 120 9.42 -8.87 -18.92
CA THR A 120 10.71 -9.39 -18.48
C THR A 120 11.70 -8.27 -18.13
N ASP A 121 12.83 -8.62 -17.52
CA ASP A 121 13.92 -7.67 -17.25
C ASP A 121 14.42 -7.00 -18.54
N GLU A 122 14.43 -7.71 -19.68
CA GLU A 122 14.79 -7.12 -20.97
C GLU A 122 13.82 -6.02 -21.41
N TRP A 123 12.50 -6.21 -21.17
CA TRP A 123 11.50 -5.17 -21.44
C TRP A 123 11.69 -3.95 -20.53
N LEU A 124 11.91 -4.19 -19.24
CA LEU A 124 12.16 -3.12 -18.27
C LEU A 124 13.40 -2.30 -18.65
N LEU A 125 14.52 -2.98 -18.96
CA LEU A 125 15.75 -2.34 -19.42
C LEU A 125 15.54 -1.58 -20.74
N HIS A 126 14.80 -2.15 -21.69
CA HIS A 126 14.45 -1.47 -22.94
C HIS A 126 13.67 -0.17 -22.71
N TRP A 127 12.77 -0.17 -21.71
CA TRP A 127 12.04 1.02 -21.28
C TRP A 127 12.80 1.90 -20.28
N LYS A 128 14.06 1.59 -20.00
CA LYS A 128 14.97 2.33 -19.10
C LYS A 128 14.58 2.28 -17.62
N TYR A 129 13.86 1.25 -17.19
CA TYR A 129 13.72 0.91 -15.78
C TYR A 129 14.87 0.03 -15.34
N ASP A 130 15.28 0.19 -14.08
CA ASP A 130 16.12 -0.80 -13.40
C ASP A 130 15.21 -1.93 -12.87
N PRO A 131 15.33 -3.17 -13.38
CA PRO A 131 14.50 -4.29 -12.94
C PRO A 131 14.57 -4.55 -11.43
N LYS A 132 15.71 -4.26 -10.80
CA LYS A 132 15.87 -4.41 -9.35
C LYS A 132 15.04 -3.37 -8.59
N MET A 133 14.98 -2.13 -9.07
CA MET A 133 14.18 -1.08 -8.45
C MET A 133 12.69 -1.31 -8.63
N VAL A 134 12.26 -1.82 -9.80
CA VAL A 134 10.87 -2.23 -10.04
C VAL A 134 10.45 -3.34 -9.07
N ARG A 135 11.25 -4.41 -8.96
CA ARG A 135 10.99 -5.47 -7.96
C ARG A 135 10.96 -4.96 -6.53
N ALA A 136 11.83 -4.01 -6.20
CA ALA A 136 11.87 -3.42 -4.86
C ALA A 136 10.57 -2.66 -4.50
N ILE A 137 9.86 -2.06 -5.48
CA ILE A 137 8.54 -1.46 -5.23
C ILE A 137 7.53 -2.52 -4.79
N GLY A 138 7.48 -3.65 -5.48
CA GLY A 138 6.57 -4.75 -5.11
C GLY A 138 6.88 -5.35 -3.75
N LEU A 139 8.17 -5.58 -3.45
CA LEU A 139 8.60 -6.04 -2.13
C LEU A 139 8.23 -5.04 -1.02
N TRP A 140 8.45 -3.75 -1.27
CA TRP A 140 8.09 -2.70 -0.32
C TRP A 140 6.60 -2.66 -0.05
N ASP A 141 5.76 -2.85 -1.06
CA ASP A 141 4.32 -2.87 -0.87
C ASP A 141 3.87 -4.09 -0.02
N ALA A 142 4.39 -5.28 -0.36
CA ALA A 142 4.05 -6.52 0.32
C ALA A 142 4.52 -6.61 1.79
N GLY A 143 5.68 -6.02 2.13
CA GLY A 143 6.29 -6.22 3.46
C GLY A 143 7.17 -5.07 3.94
N TYR A 144 6.95 -3.87 3.41
CA TYR A 144 7.71 -2.66 3.76
C TYR A 144 9.23 -2.85 3.57
N ILE A 145 10.03 -2.09 4.30
CA ILE A 145 11.49 -2.19 4.27
C ILE A 145 12.00 -3.58 4.70
N TRP A 146 11.22 -4.34 5.47
CA TRP A 146 11.63 -5.65 5.98
C TRP A 146 11.71 -6.67 4.85
N ALA A 147 10.75 -6.66 3.92
CA ALA A 147 10.81 -7.51 2.73
C ALA A 147 12.04 -7.23 1.85
N LEU A 148 12.50 -5.97 1.78
CA LEU A 148 13.74 -5.63 1.07
C LEU A 148 14.97 -6.21 1.78
N ILE A 149 15.01 -6.12 3.10
CA ILE A 149 16.10 -6.68 3.92
C ILE A 149 16.14 -8.21 3.78
N ASP A 150 14.98 -8.87 3.85
CA ASP A 150 14.84 -10.31 3.71
C ASP A 150 15.21 -10.78 2.29
N ALA A 151 14.94 -9.95 1.27
CA ALA A 151 15.41 -10.16 -0.10
C ALA A 151 16.91 -9.87 -0.29
N GLY A 152 17.64 -9.52 0.77
CA GLY A 152 19.09 -9.35 0.76
C GLY A 152 19.57 -7.98 0.27
N PHE A 153 18.71 -6.96 0.26
CA PHE A 153 19.15 -5.60 -0.07
C PHE A 153 20.07 -5.06 1.03
N SER A 154 21.20 -4.49 0.61
CA SER A 154 22.07 -3.74 1.51
C SER A 154 21.47 -2.40 1.90
N LYS A 155 21.96 -1.80 2.99
CA LYS A 155 21.53 -0.46 3.43
C LYS A 155 21.66 0.59 2.33
N GLN A 156 22.77 0.57 1.58
CA GLN A 156 23.01 1.50 0.48
C GLN A 156 22.01 1.30 -0.67
N GLU A 157 21.67 0.06 -1.00
CA GLU A 157 20.67 -0.23 -2.04
C GLU A 157 19.27 0.21 -1.62
N ILE A 158 18.93 0.05 -0.33
CA ILE A 158 17.68 0.56 0.22
C ILE A 158 17.66 2.09 0.19
N GLU A 159 18.76 2.79 0.46
CA GLU A 159 18.81 4.26 0.30
C GLU A 159 18.58 4.70 -1.15
N ILE A 160 19.16 4.01 -2.12
CA ILE A 160 18.94 4.25 -3.56
C ILE A 160 17.48 3.98 -3.92
N PHE A 161 16.93 2.85 -3.47
CA PHE A 161 15.53 2.50 -3.67
C PHE A 161 14.59 3.55 -3.08
N LEU A 162 14.85 4.04 -1.87
CA LEU A 162 14.02 5.03 -1.22
C LEU A 162 14.01 6.36 -2.01
N ALA A 163 15.12 6.75 -2.61
CA ALA A 163 15.17 7.91 -3.50
C ALA A 163 14.33 7.68 -4.78
N TYR A 164 14.36 6.47 -5.34
CA TYR A 164 13.53 6.07 -6.47
C TYR A 164 12.04 6.07 -6.12
N LYS A 165 11.65 5.48 -4.98
CA LYS A 165 10.27 5.54 -4.47
C LYS A 165 9.82 6.98 -4.25
N ASP A 166 10.67 7.83 -3.66
CA ASP A 166 10.36 9.25 -3.45
C ASP A 166 10.10 10.00 -4.78
N GLU A 167 10.70 9.55 -5.90
CA GLU A 167 10.41 10.09 -7.23
C GLU A 167 9.04 9.66 -7.74
N LEU A 168 8.69 8.37 -7.62
CA LEU A 168 7.34 7.88 -7.95
C LEU A 168 6.26 8.55 -7.10
N ALA A 169 6.54 8.71 -5.81
CA ALA A 169 5.67 9.38 -4.85
C ALA A 169 5.32 10.81 -5.27
N ARG A 170 6.25 11.53 -5.92
CA ARG A 170 5.99 12.89 -6.47
C ARG A 170 5.00 12.84 -7.60
N SER A 171 5.09 11.83 -8.47
CA SER A 171 4.20 11.67 -9.62
C SER A 171 2.75 11.43 -9.21
N VAL A 172 2.51 10.84 -8.04
CA VAL A 172 1.16 10.61 -7.48
C VAL A 172 0.72 11.66 -6.47
N GLY A 173 1.57 12.64 -6.15
CA GLY A 173 1.26 13.65 -5.13
C GLY A 173 1.14 13.08 -3.72
N SER A 174 1.90 12.01 -3.42
CA SER A 174 1.86 11.33 -2.12
C SER A 174 2.13 12.31 -0.98
N SER A 175 1.37 12.15 0.11
CA SER A 175 1.58 12.97 1.30
C SER A 175 2.91 12.68 2.00
N GLU A 176 3.47 11.48 1.84
CA GLU A 176 4.70 11.05 2.53
C GLU A 176 5.91 11.96 2.25
N ILE A 177 6.01 12.44 1.01
CA ILE A 177 7.11 13.28 0.54
C ILE A 177 6.89 14.77 0.77
N GLN A 178 5.76 15.18 1.36
CA GLN A 178 5.52 16.59 1.63
C GLN A 178 6.53 17.08 2.68
N PRO A 179 7.26 18.19 2.43
CA PRO A 179 8.30 18.67 3.35
C PRO A 179 7.80 18.89 4.79
N ARG A 180 6.54 19.30 4.94
CA ARG A 180 5.87 19.47 6.24
C ARG A 180 5.80 18.14 7.02
N ASN A 181 5.39 17.07 6.36
CA ASN A 181 5.25 15.74 6.95
C ASN A 181 6.61 15.18 7.34
N GLN A 182 7.62 15.34 6.48
CA GLN A 182 8.99 14.93 6.78
C GLN A 182 9.59 15.68 7.97
N LEU A 183 9.36 17.00 8.06
CA LEU A 183 9.83 17.81 9.18
C LEU A 183 9.13 17.43 10.49
N ALA A 184 7.80 17.26 10.46
CA ALA A 184 7.02 16.85 11.62
C ALA A 184 7.42 15.45 12.11
N ALA A 185 7.63 14.50 11.18
CA ALA A 185 8.10 13.17 11.49
C ALA A 185 9.49 13.17 12.12
N ARG A 186 10.42 13.97 11.60
CA ARG A 186 11.77 14.13 12.18
C ARG A 186 11.70 14.65 13.62
N ARG A 187 10.90 15.68 13.88
CA ARG A 187 10.71 16.20 15.25
C ARG A 187 10.13 15.15 16.19
N ALA A 188 9.05 14.49 15.79
CA ALA A 188 8.43 13.42 16.58
C ALA A 188 9.40 12.27 16.86
N PHE A 189 10.27 11.94 15.91
CA PHE A 189 11.31 10.93 16.08
C PHE A 189 12.42 11.41 17.04
N GLU A 190 12.86 12.66 16.96
CA GLU A 190 13.86 13.24 17.86
C GLU A 190 13.35 13.35 19.31
N GLU A 191 12.07 13.70 19.48
CA GLU A 191 11.38 13.86 20.78
C GLU A 191 10.77 12.55 21.31
N ARG A 192 11.08 11.41 20.68
CA ARG A 192 10.50 10.11 21.03
C ARG A 192 10.77 9.73 22.49
N GLU A 193 9.80 9.05 23.10
CA GLU A 193 9.88 8.58 24.48
C GLU A 193 9.79 7.05 24.55
N ALA A 194 10.34 6.45 25.61
CA ALA A 194 10.18 5.03 25.87
C ALA A 194 8.89 4.75 26.65
N PHE A 195 8.20 3.65 26.31
CA PHE A 195 7.10 3.09 27.08
C PHE A 195 7.25 1.55 27.10
N GLY A 196 7.98 1.06 28.11
CA GLY A 196 8.49 -0.31 28.15
C GLY A 196 9.20 -0.70 26.85
N SER A 197 8.71 -1.72 26.15
CA SER A 197 9.27 -2.15 24.86
C SER A 197 8.92 -1.28 23.66
N TYR A 198 8.03 -0.29 23.81
CA TYR A 198 7.58 0.58 22.72
C TYR A 198 8.33 1.90 22.67
N THR A 199 8.57 2.38 21.44
CA THR A 199 8.97 3.76 21.16
C THR A 199 7.72 4.60 20.86
N VAL A 200 7.48 5.66 21.62
CA VAL A 200 6.30 6.54 21.48
C VAL A 200 6.71 7.82 20.76
N MET A 201 6.00 8.16 19.69
CA MET A 201 6.23 9.35 18.88
C MET A 201 4.93 10.11 18.66
N VAL A 202 4.94 11.41 18.98
CA VAL A 202 3.74 12.24 18.96
C VAL A 202 3.90 13.38 17.95
N GLY A 203 3.04 13.39 16.94
CA GLY A 203 2.91 14.47 15.98
C GLY A 203 1.99 15.56 16.50
N HIS A 204 2.56 16.72 16.81
CA HIS A 204 1.81 17.88 17.31
C HIS A 204 1.20 18.76 16.20
N ASP A 205 1.62 18.58 14.95
CA ASP A 205 1.06 19.32 13.81
C ASP A 205 -0.32 18.75 13.44
N PRO A 206 -1.40 19.57 13.46
CA PRO A 206 -2.78 19.08 13.31
C PRO A 206 -3.12 18.54 11.92
N VAL A 207 -2.29 18.79 10.91
CA VAL A 207 -2.54 18.31 9.53
C VAL A 207 -1.38 17.49 8.96
N ALA A 208 -0.30 17.29 9.72
CA ALA A 208 0.82 16.49 9.24
C ALA A 208 0.54 14.99 9.42
N HIS A 209 0.82 14.21 8.38
CA HIS A 209 0.79 12.75 8.40
C HIS A 209 2.21 12.23 8.61
N ILE A 210 2.50 11.73 9.81
CA ILE A 210 3.88 11.40 10.20
C ILE A 210 4.18 9.91 10.15
N ARG A 211 3.16 9.04 10.13
CA ARG A 211 3.33 7.58 10.28
C ARG A 211 4.39 7.01 9.34
N SER A 212 4.20 7.12 8.02
CA SER A 212 5.11 6.51 7.03
C SER A 212 6.54 7.02 7.15
N SER A 213 6.70 8.33 7.32
CA SER A 213 8.02 8.97 7.45
C SER A 213 8.73 8.57 8.75
N VAL A 214 8.00 8.47 9.86
CA VAL A 214 8.55 7.98 11.14
C VAL A 214 8.94 6.51 11.05
N SER A 215 8.10 5.65 10.46
CA SER A 215 8.44 4.24 10.25
C SER A 215 9.72 4.10 9.41
N ARG A 216 9.92 4.95 8.41
CA ARG A 216 11.14 4.96 7.58
C ARG A 216 12.35 5.37 8.40
N LEU A 217 12.24 6.42 9.21
CA LEU A 217 13.31 6.85 10.11
C LEU A 217 13.69 5.75 11.11
N MET A 218 12.70 5.11 11.74
CA MET A 218 12.93 3.99 12.65
C MET A 218 13.66 2.85 11.98
N ALA A 219 13.21 2.43 10.79
CA ALA A 219 13.82 1.31 10.11
C ALA A 219 15.26 1.59 9.68
N MET A 220 15.53 2.81 9.18
CA MET A 220 16.90 3.21 8.79
C MET A 220 17.86 3.38 9.97
N GLU A 221 17.34 3.75 11.14
CA GLU A 221 18.11 3.87 12.38
C GLU A 221 18.42 2.49 12.98
N TYR A 222 17.39 1.67 13.19
CA TYR A 222 17.52 0.45 14.01
C TYR A 222 17.79 -0.81 13.18
N TRP A 223 17.47 -0.80 11.89
CA TRP A 223 17.67 -1.93 10.97
C TRP A 223 17.04 -3.25 11.43
N LYS A 224 15.96 -3.16 12.20
CA LYS A 224 15.12 -4.28 12.64
C LYS A 224 13.73 -3.77 13.02
N PRO A 225 12.69 -4.62 12.96
CA PRO A 225 11.36 -4.28 13.47
C PRO A 225 11.44 -3.82 14.93
N MET A 226 10.83 -2.68 15.23
CA MET A 226 10.83 -2.07 16.55
C MET A 226 9.39 -1.65 16.91
N PRO A 227 8.82 -2.16 18.02
CA PRO A 227 7.48 -1.77 18.43
C PRO A 227 7.36 -0.26 18.63
N ALA A 228 6.33 0.34 18.04
CA ALA A 228 6.12 1.78 18.08
C ALA A 228 4.66 2.13 18.38
N ILE A 229 4.45 3.23 19.11
CA ILE A 229 3.15 3.90 19.20
C ILE A 229 3.29 5.26 18.55
N ILE A 230 2.52 5.52 17.51
CA ILE A 230 2.54 6.78 16.76
C ILE A 230 1.19 7.46 16.93
N SER A 231 1.19 8.67 17.45
CA SER A 231 0.00 9.52 17.55
C SER A 231 0.17 10.70 16.60
N GLU A 232 -0.55 10.73 15.48
CA GLU A 232 -0.48 11.85 14.54
C GLU A 232 -1.64 12.83 14.68
N ARG A 233 -1.47 14.04 14.14
CA ARG A 233 -2.50 15.09 14.11
C ARG A 233 -3.13 15.35 15.47
N ALA A 234 -2.29 15.52 16.50
CA ALA A 234 -2.71 15.74 17.88
C ALA A 234 -3.68 14.66 18.43
N GLY A 235 -3.49 13.40 17.99
CA GLY A 235 -4.26 12.25 18.44
C GLY A 235 -5.55 12.02 17.67
N GLU A 236 -5.75 12.67 16.52
CA GLU A 236 -6.82 12.29 15.59
C GLU A 236 -6.58 10.89 15.01
N ARG A 237 -5.32 10.46 14.89
CA ARG A 237 -4.98 9.10 14.43
C ARG A 237 -3.93 8.47 15.32
N LEU A 238 -4.12 7.19 15.62
CA LEU A 238 -3.24 6.39 16.44
C LEU A 238 -2.80 5.16 15.65
N TYR A 239 -1.54 4.80 15.80
CA TYR A 239 -0.98 3.58 15.25
C TYR A 239 -0.16 2.87 16.31
N VAL A 240 -0.25 1.54 16.33
CA VAL A 240 0.70 0.70 17.04
C VAL A 240 1.31 -0.24 16.02
N GLN A 241 2.63 -0.20 15.88
CA GLN A 241 3.36 -0.93 14.85
C GLN A 241 4.26 -2.00 15.46
N GLU A 242 4.56 -3.02 14.65
CA GLU A 242 5.46 -4.13 14.98
C GLU A 242 5.16 -4.81 16.32
N THR A 243 3.89 -5.11 16.56
CA THR A 243 3.41 -5.69 17.82
C THR A 243 2.56 -6.94 17.61
N ASP A 244 2.70 -7.91 18.50
CA ASP A 244 1.82 -9.09 18.57
C ASP A 244 0.44 -8.74 19.17
N GLN A 245 0.24 -7.50 19.63
CA GLN A 245 -1.02 -7.02 20.23
C GLN A 245 -1.95 -6.31 19.23
N ALA A 246 -1.58 -6.20 17.95
CA ALA A 246 -2.35 -5.44 16.97
C ALA A 246 -3.79 -5.97 16.79
N LEU A 247 -3.99 -7.29 16.69
CA LEU A 247 -5.32 -7.89 16.63
C LEU A 247 -6.12 -7.67 17.93
N ASN A 248 -5.46 -7.72 19.08
CA ASN A 248 -6.13 -7.49 20.36
C ASN A 248 -6.57 -6.02 20.52
N LEU A 249 -5.76 -5.08 20.02
CA LEU A 249 -6.14 -3.66 19.92
C LEU A 249 -7.35 -3.47 18.99
N PHE A 250 -7.34 -4.11 17.82
CA PHE A 250 -8.48 -4.09 16.89
C PHE A 250 -9.75 -4.64 17.55
N HIS A 251 -9.69 -5.80 18.20
CA HIS A 251 -10.85 -6.37 18.91
C HIS A 251 -11.34 -5.49 20.06
N ARG A 252 -10.44 -4.78 20.74
CA ARG A 252 -10.77 -3.92 21.88
C ARG A 252 -11.40 -2.61 21.46
N PHE A 253 -10.84 -1.96 20.44
CA PHE A 253 -11.13 -0.57 20.10
C PHE A 253 -11.80 -0.38 18.74
N GLY A 254 -11.72 -1.36 17.83
CA GLY A 254 -12.06 -1.21 16.41
C GLY A 254 -10.85 -0.72 15.60
N GLY A 255 -11.11 0.01 14.50
CA GLY A 255 -10.06 0.50 13.58
C GLY A 255 -9.73 -0.50 12.48
N PHE A 256 -8.44 -0.65 12.15
CA PHE A 256 -7.97 -1.55 11.10
C PHE A 256 -6.60 -2.15 11.43
N THR A 257 -6.31 -3.32 10.87
CA THR A 257 -4.96 -3.92 10.87
C THR A 257 -4.29 -3.77 9.51
N PHE A 258 -2.96 -3.79 9.49
CA PHE A 258 -2.16 -3.74 8.27
C PHE A 258 -0.77 -4.36 8.49
N GLY A 259 -0.03 -4.64 7.41
CA GLY A 259 1.30 -5.24 7.47
C GLY A 259 1.28 -6.58 8.21
N THR A 260 0.54 -7.55 7.65
CA THR A 260 0.42 -8.93 8.16
C THR A 260 0.01 -9.01 9.63
N ASP A 261 -1.02 -8.26 10.04
CA ASP A 261 -1.60 -8.26 11.40
C ASP A 261 -0.63 -7.89 12.53
N ARG A 262 0.52 -7.29 12.22
CA ARG A 262 1.49 -6.78 13.22
C ARG A 262 1.31 -5.30 13.53
N ASN A 263 0.40 -4.63 12.81
CA ASN A 263 0.15 -3.22 12.99
C ASN A 263 -1.35 -2.96 13.12
N TRP A 264 -1.69 -2.01 13.99
CA TRP A 264 -3.03 -1.53 14.24
C TRP A 264 -3.09 -0.02 13.99
N GLY A 265 -4.18 0.45 13.39
CA GLY A 265 -4.48 1.86 13.17
C GLY A 265 -5.89 2.22 13.64
N TYR A 266 -6.05 3.46 14.10
CA TYR A 266 -7.33 4.02 14.53
C TYR A 266 -7.47 5.45 14.05
N ASP A 267 -8.64 5.81 13.50
CA ASP A 267 -8.93 7.15 13.03
C ASP A 267 -10.14 7.73 13.77
N ASN A 268 -9.86 8.57 14.77
CA ASN A 268 -10.87 9.22 15.61
C ASN A 268 -11.79 10.18 14.83
N THR A 269 -11.50 10.46 13.55
CA THR A 269 -12.34 11.33 12.72
C THR A 269 -13.50 10.59 12.04
N ILE A 270 -13.41 9.26 11.94
CA ILE A 270 -14.43 8.42 11.31
C ILE A 270 -15.05 7.42 12.28
N GLU A 271 -14.32 7.03 13.33
CA GLU A 271 -14.78 6.06 14.32
C GLU A 271 -15.80 6.67 15.30
N ALA A 272 -16.73 5.85 15.76
CA ALA A 272 -17.81 6.29 16.64
C ALA A 272 -17.32 6.62 18.07
N THR A 273 -16.25 5.96 18.51
CA THR A 273 -15.66 6.14 19.83
C THR A 273 -14.31 6.80 19.71
N ARG A 274 -13.99 7.71 20.64
CA ARG A 274 -12.65 8.31 20.69
C ARG A 274 -11.71 7.42 21.50
N VAL A 275 -10.55 7.11 20.93
CA VAL A 275 -9.43 6.43 21.59
C VAL A 275 -8.27 7.40 21.73
N THR A 276 -7.65 7.45 22.90
CA THR A 276 -6.50 8.33 23.17
C THR A 276 -5.20 7.53 23.31
N LEU A 277 -4.06 8.22 23.21
CA LEU A 277 -2.75 7.62 23.51
C LEU A 277 -2.71 7.01 24.92
N SER A 278 -3.42 7.60 25.88
CA SER A 278 -3.51 7.06 27.24
C SER A 278 -4.29 5.74 27.28
N ASP A 279 -5.38 5.63 26.52
CA ASP A 279 -6.16 4.39 26.43
C ASP A 279 -5.32 3.27 25.78
N THR A 280 -4.60 3.59 24.71
CA THR A 280 -3.67 2.66 24.06
C THR A 280 -2.57 2.21 25.02
N LYS A 281 -1.93 3.13 25.75
CA LYS A 281 -0.90 2.79 26.74
C LYS A 281 -1.45 1.93 27.88
N ALA A 282 -2.61 2.28 28.43
CA ALA A 282 -3.24 1.51 29.49
C ALA A 282 -3.60 0.08 29.05
N PHE A 283 -4.02 -0.09 27.79
CA PHE A 283 -4.25 -1.42 27.23
C PHE A 283 -2.95 -2.23 27.09
N LEU A 284 -1.87 -1.57 26.67
CA LEU A 284 -0.57 -2.23 26.44
C LEU A 284 0.25 -2.46 27.71
N GLU A 285 -0.04 -1.76 28.82
CA GLU A 285 0.70 -1.83 30.08
C GLU A 285 0.96 -3.25 30.61
N PRO A 286 0.04 -4.24 30.49
CA PRO A 286 0.31 -5.61 30.90
C PRO A 286 1.30 -6.40 30.00
N TYR A 287 1.67 -5.85 28.84
CA TYR A 287 2.46 -6.51 27.81
C TYR A 287 3.83 -5.85 27.57
N VAL A 288 4.20 -4.85 28.38
CA VAL A 288 5.42 -4.04 28.23
C VAL A 288 6.47 -4.29 29.30
#